data_AF-A0A2V8NLP9-F1
#
_entry.id   AF-A0A2V8NLP9-F1
#
_cell.length_a   1.000
_cell.length_b   1.000
_cell.length_c   1.000
_cell.angle_alpha   90.00
_cell.angle_beta   90.00
_cell.angle_gamma   90.00
#
_symmetry.space_group_name_H-M   'P 1'
#
loop_
_entity.id
_entity.type
_entity.pdbx_description
1 polymer ?
#
loop_
_entity_poly.entity_id
_entity_poly.type
_entity_poly.pdbx_seq_one_letter_code
_entity_poly.pdbx_strand_id
1 'polypeptide(L)'
;MSDYLPVSDTDFTVWMQNFISYANANLSALGLTAADLTPIQNAEAAWETAYTANVTAQAQAQSTRQAKDDARSEQVSLVRALVARIQASKTVTDAQRQALQLNVRSATRTPVGAPSSRPIAQVDISQRLRHTLSFMDELTPTSRAKPTGIIGCEIWNKIGGAPPVDPSEMTYLATDTRSPYTVEFDGSDAGKTVYYMLRWVNSRGERGPWSQTFSAMITN
;
A
#
# COMPACT_ATOMS: atom_id res chain seq x y z
N MET A 1 -16.16 -30.42 -24.89
CA MET A 1 -15.84 -31.64 -24.10
C MET A 1 -14.55 -31.36 -23.37
N SER A 2 -14.48 -31.68 -22.08
CA SER A 2 -13.19 -31.65 -21.36
C SER A 2 -12.27 -32.69 -21.98
N ASP A 3 -11.00 -32.32 -22.18
CA ASP A 3 -9.96 -33.28 -22.56
C ASP A 3 -9.86 -34.37 -21.47
N TYR A 4 -9.63 -35.61 -21.89
CA TYR A 4 -9.46 -36.74 -20.96
C TYR A 4 -8.04 -36.77 -20.37
N LEU A 5 -7.12 -36.00 -20.97
CA LEU A 5 -5.76 -35.85 -20.49
C LEU A 5 -5.70 -34.90 -19.28
N PRO A 6 -5.09 -35.32 -18.16
CA PRO A 6 -4.88 -34.44 -17.02
C PRO A 6 -3.99 -33.23 -17.40
N VAL A 7 -4.30 -32.08 -16.81
CA VAL A 7 -3.60 -30.81 -17.10
C VAL A 7 -2.29 -30.69 -16.32
N SER A 8 -2.20 -31.29 -15.13
CA SER A 8 -0.98 -31.26 -14.33
C SER A 8 -0.04 -32.37 -14.77
N ASP A 9 1.26 -32.07 -14.84
CA ASP A 9 2.27 -33.07 -15.21
C ASP A 9 2.25 -34.29 -14.27
N THR A 10 2.03 -34.06 -12.98
CA THR A 10 1.96 -35.14 -11.97
C THR A 10 0.76 -36.05 -12.21
N ASP A 11 -0.42 -35.48 -12.43
CA ASP A 11 -1.62 -36.28 -12.71
C ASP A 11 -1.51 -36.96 -14.08
N PHE A 12 -0.87 -36.31 -15.05
CA PHE A 12 -0.59 -36.87 -16.37
C PHE A 12 0.31 -38.11 -16.27
N THR A 13 1.40 -38.06 -15.49
CA THR A 13 2.26 -39.24 -15.25
C THR A 13 1.46 -40.41 -14.67
N VAL A 14 0.69 -40.15 -13.62
CA VAL A 14 -0.11 -41.20 -12.95
C VAL A 14 -1.14 -41.78 -13.90
N TRP A 15 -1.79 -40.93 -14.69
CA TRP A 15 -2.76 -41.37 -15.69
C TRP A 15 -2.10 -42.19 -16.81
N MET A 16 -0.96 -41.75 -17.34
CA MET A 16 -0.28 -42.42 -18.46
C MET A 16 0.27 -43.79 -18.05
N GLN A 17 0.86 -43.89 -16.86
CA GLN A 17 1.32 -45.17 -16.30
C GLN A 17 0.16 -46.17 -16.14
N ASN A 18 -0.98 -45.72 -15.62
CA ASN A 18 -2.19 -46.55 -15.51
C ASN A 18 -2.74 -46.95 -16.89
N PHE A 19 -2.77 -46.02 -17.84
CA PHE A 19 -3.22 -46.26 -19.22
C PHE A 19 -2.36 -47.32 -19.91
N ILE A 20 -1.04 -47.15 -19.91
CA ILE A 20 -0.09 -48.10 -20.52
C ILE A 20 -0.18 -49.47 -19.85
N SER A 21 -0.29 -49.51 -18.51
CA SER A 21 -0.39 -50.77 -17.76
C SER A 21 -1.66 -51.56 -18.12
N TYR A 22 -2.82 -50.89 -18.09
CA TYR A 22 -4.09 -51.53 -18.43
C TYR A 22 -4.18 -51.92 -19.90
N ALA A 23 -3.74 -51.05 -20.82
CA ALA A 23 -3.79 -51.30 -22.25
C ALA A 23 -2.91 -52.49 -22.64
N ASN A 24 -1.70 -52.61 -22.06
CA ASN A 24 -0.82 -53.76 -22.29
C ASN A 24 -1.45 -55.07 -21.80
N ALA A 25 -2.12 -55.07 -20.65
CA ALA A 25 -2.77 -56.25 -20.11
C ALA A 25 -4.01 -56.70 -20.91
N ASN A 26 -4.61 -55.80 -21.70
CA ASN A 26 -5.91 -56.02 -22.36
C ASN A 26 -5.88 -55.79 -23.88
N LEU A 27 -4.71 -55.88 -24.53
CA LEU A 27 -4.52 -55.57 -25.96
C LEU A 27 -5.61 -56.16 -26.87
N SER A 28 -5.82 -57.48 -26.83
CA SER A 28 -6.79 -58.17 -27.69
C SER A 28 -8.24 -57.74 -27.42
N ALA A 29 -8.61 -57.53 -26.15
CA ALA A 29 -9.93 -57.09 -25.75
C ALA A 29 -10.22 -55.63 -26.19
N LEU A 30 -9.17 -54.81 -26.30
CA LEU A 30 -9.23 -53.44 -26.79
C LEU A 30 -9.09 -53.33 -28.32
N GLY A 31 -8.86 -54.46 -29.02
CA GLY A 31 -8.62 -54.46 -30.47
C GLY A 31 -7.27 -53.86 -30.88
N LEU A 32 -6.29 -53.88 -29.97
CA LEU A 32 -4.95 -53.33 -30.16
C LEU A 32 -3.91 -54.45 -30.31
N THR A 33 -2.75 -54.07 -30.86
CA THR A 33 -1.56 -54.91 -30.95
C THR A 33 -0.40 -54.28 -30.17
N ALA A 34 0.64 -55.07 -29.88
CA ALA A 34 1.85 -54.55 -29.25
C ALA A 34 2.52 -53.43 -30.09
N ALA A 35 2.35 -53.46 -31.42
CA ALA A 35 2.87 -52.44 -32.31
C ALA A 35 2.21 -51.07 -32.10
N ASP A 36 0.95 -51.03 -31.64
CA ASP A 36 0.23 -49.80 -31.37
C ASP A 36 0.70 -49.11 -30.08
N LEU A 37 1.08 -49.89 -29.05
CA LEU A 37 1.55 -49.36 -27.77
C LEU A 37 3.05 -49.02 -27.76
N THR A 38 3.86 -49.65 -28.60
CA THR A 38 5.32 -49.44 -28.63
C THR A 38 5.70 -47.96 -28.80
N PRO A 39 5.11 -47.18 -29.72
CA PRO A 39 5.39 -45.75 -29.86
C PRO A 39 5.01 -44.93 -28.61
N ILE A 40 3.90 -45.28 -27.96
CA ILE A 40 3.41 -44.60 -26.76
C ILE A 40 4.36 -44.84 -25.59
N GLN A 41 4.82 -46.08 -25.40
CA GLN A 41 5.80 -46.43 -24.37
C GLN A 41 7.15 -45.71 -24.57
N ASN A 42 7.61 -45.60 -25.82
CA ASN A 42 8.83 -44.85 -26.13
C ASN A 42 8.66 -43.35 -25.85
N ALA A 43 7.50 -42.78 -26.17
CA ALA A 43 7.19 -41.38 -25.86
C ALA A 43 7.13 -41.13 -24.34
N GLU A 44 6.53 -42.05 -23.58
CA GLU A 44 6.46 -41.95 -22.12
C GLU A 44 7.85 -42.00 -21.48
N ALA A 45 8.72 -42.93 -21.90
CA ALA A 45 10.08 -43.00 -21.39
C ALA A 45 10.89 -41.71 -21.68
N ALA A 46 10.69 -41.12 -22.86
CA ALA A 46 11.31 -39.85 -23.22
C ALA A 46 10.74 -38.69 -22.38
N TRP A 47 9.44 -38.68 -22.13
CA TRP A 47 8.77 -37.69 -21.31
C TRP A 47 9.22 -37.76 -19.84
N GLU A 48 9.24 -38.94 -19.21
CA GLU A 48 9.69 -39.13 -17.83
C GLU A 48 11.14 -38.66 -17.61
N THR A 49 12.01 -38.93 -18.59
CA THR A 49 13.40 -38.46 -18.60
C THR A 49 13.47 -36.94 -18.62
N ALA A 50 12.72 -36.30 -19.52
CA ALA A 50 12.69 -34.84 -19.66
C ALA A 50 12.05 -34.16 -18.43
N TYR A 51 10.96 -34.73 -17.90
CA TYR A 51 10.27 -34.24 -16.72
C TYR A 51 11.19 -34.24 -15.49
N THR A 52 11.88 -35.35 -15.23
CA THR A 52 12.84 -35.47 -14.12
C THR A 52 14.00 -34.48 -14.26
N ALA A 53 14.54 -34.32 -15.47
CA ALA A 53 15.59 -33.35 -15.75
C ALA A 53 15.12 -31.91 -15.51
N ASN A 54 13.90 -31.57 -15.94
CA ASN A 54 13.29 -30.26 -15.71
C ASN A 54 13.08 -29.98 -14.20
N VAL A 55 12.49 -30.91 -13.45
CA VAL A 55 12.29 -30.75 -11.99
C VAL A 55 13.62 -30.54 -11.27
N THR A 56 14.65 -31.31 -11.64
CA THR A 56 16.01 -31.15 -11.07
C THR A 56 16.61 -29.79 -11.41
N ALA A 57 16.48 -29.35 -12.66
CA ALA A 57 16.98 -28.05 -13.09
C ALA A 57 16.26 -26.88 -12.41
N GLN A 58 14.95 -26.99 -12.19
CA GLN A 58 14.15 -26.01 -11.44
C GLN A 58 14.62 -25.90 -9.99
N ALA A 59 14.81 -27.03 -9.30
CA ALA A 59 15.33 -27.06 -7.94
C ALA A 59 16.72 -26.42 -7.84
N GLN A 60 17.61 -26.72 -8.80
CA GLN A 60 18.95 -26.13 -8.85
C GLN A 60 18.92 -24.63 -9.15
N ALA A 61 18.07 -24.17 -10.06
CA ALA A 61 17.88 -22.75 -10.34
C ALA A 61 17.37 -21.98 -9.12
N GLN A 62 16.45 -22.57 -8.35
CA GLN A 62 15.95 -21.95 -7.12
C GLN A 62 17.04 -21.90 -6.03
N SER A 63 17.80 -22.98 -5.85
CA SER A 63 18.92 -23.05 -4.91
C SER A 63 20.02 -22.02 -5.23
N THR A 64 20.45 -21.97 -6.49
CA THR A 64 21.48 -21.01 -6.94
C THR A 64 21.02 -19.56 -6.83
N ARG A 65 19.73 -19.29 -7.11
CA ARG A 65 19.14 -17.97 -6.87
C ARG A 65 19.19 -17.61 -5.39
N GLN A 66 18.79 -18.52 -4.50
CA GLN A 66 18.80 -18.28 -3.06
C GLN A 66 20.21 -18.00 -2.56
N ALA A 67 21.20 -18.81 -2.95
CA ALA A 67 22.59 -18.62 -2.55
C ALA A 67 23.15 -17.24 -2.99
N LYS A 68 22.80 -16.79 -4.21
CA LYS A 68 23.17 -15.45 -4.69
C LYS A 68 22.50 -14.35 -3.87
N ASP A 69 21.22 -14.51 -3.56
CA ASP A 69 20.46 -13.52 -2.78
C ASP A 69 20.96 -13.45 -1.33
N ASP A 70 21.34 -14.57 -0.73
CA ASP A 70 21.97 -14.66 0.60
C ASP A 70 23.35 -13.98 0.63
N ALA A 71 24.22 -14.30 -0.34
CA ALA A 71 25.53 -13.67 -0.46
C ALA A 71 25.42 -12.14 -0.62
N ARG A 72 24.42 -11.68 -1.40
CA ARG A 72 24.13 -10.25 -1.53
C ARG A 72 23.65 -9.64 -0.21
N SER A 73 22.78 -10.33 0.52
CA SER A 73 22.27 -9.88 1.82
C SER A 73 23.40 -9.70 2.83
N GLU A 74 24.31 -10.67 2.91
CA GLU A 74 25.49 -10.63 3.78
C GLU A 74 26.40 -9.45 3.42
N GLN A 75 26.71 -9.28 2.12
CA GLN A 75 27.52 -8.15 1.65
C GLN A 75 26.87 -6.80 2.00
N VAL A 76 25.55 -6.67 1.80
CA VAL A 76 24.81 -5.45 2.13
C VAL A 76 24.88 -5.17 3.64
N SER A 77 24.77 -6.18 4.49
CA SER A 77 24.87 -6.03 5.94
C SER A 77 26.23 -5.45 6.36
N LEU A 78 27.32 -6.05 5.86
CA LEU A 78 28.70 -5.63 6.15
C LEU A 78 28.95 -4.19 5.66
N VAL A 79 28.54 -3.88 4.43
CA VAL A 79 28.70 -2.54 3.85
C VAL A 79 27.90 -1.50 4.62
N ARG A 80 26.64 -1.80 5.02
CA ARG A 80 25.82 -0.87 5.81
C ARG A 80 26.46 -0.53 7.15
N ALA A 81 27.02 -1.51 7.85
CA ALA A 81 27.71 -1.28 9.12
C ALA A 81 28.93 -0.36 8.93
N LEU A 82 29.71 -0.57 7.86
CA LEU A 82 30.87 0.27 7.54
C LEU A 82 30.46 1.70 7.17
N VAL A 83 29.47 1.85 6.29
CA VAL A 83 28.94 3.15 5.86
C VAL A 83 28.39 3.94 7.04
N ALA A 84 27.70 3.30 7.99
CA ALA A 84 27.21 3.96 9.20
C ALA A 84 28.35 4.57 10.03
N ARG A 85 29.47 3.85 10.18
CA ARG A 85 30.68 4.34 10.87
C ARG A 85 31.32 5.52 10.12
N ILE A 86 31.44 5.43 8.79
CA ILE A 86 31.99 6.49 7.95
C ILE A 86 31.14 7.77 8.06
N GLN A 87 29.81 7.63 8.00
CA GLN A 87 28.86 8.73 8.12
C GLN A 87 28.89 9.42 9.49
N ALA A 88 29.14 8.66 10.56
CA ALA A 88 29.26 9.21 11.92
C ALA A 88 30.64 9.82 12.22
N SER A 89 31.66 9.50 11.43
CA SER A 89 33.03 9.96 11.68
C SER A 89 33.19 11.46 11.41
N LYS A 90 33.78 12.17 12.38
CA LYS A 90 34.17 13.58 12.23
C LYS A 90 35.44 13.80 11.40
N THR A 91 36.24 12.74 11.19
CA THR A 91 37.51 12.82 10.46
C THR A 91 37.33 12.63 8.96
N VAL A 92 36.21 12.04 8.53
CA VAL A 92 35.89 11.87 7.11
C VAL A 92 35.32 13.18 6.58
N THR A 93 35.86 13.66 5.47
CA THR A 93 35.40 14.90 4.82
C THR A 93 34.21 14.63 3.91
N ASP A 94 33.44 15.67 3.57
CA ASP A 94 32.32 15.54 2.63
C ASP A 94 32.78 15.15 1.22
N ALA A 95 33.96 15.62 0.80
CA ALA A 95 34.57 15.19 -0.46
C ALA A 95 34.88 13.68 -0.48
N GLN A 96 35.36 13.12 0.64
CA GLN A 96 35.59 11.67 0.77
C GLN A 96 34.27 10.89 0.77
N ARG A 97 33.23 11.40 1.46
CA ARG A 97 31.89 10.79 1.42
C ARG A 97 31.34 10.77 -0.01
N GLN A 98 31.50 11.87 -0.74
CA GLN A 98 31.06 12.00 -2.12
C GLN A 98 31.86 11.07 -3.07
N ALA A 99 33.16 10.94 -2.87
CA ALA A 99 34.00 10.00 -3.62
C ALA A 99 33.57 8.53 -3.40
N LEU A 100 33.07 8.21 -2.21
CA LEU A 100 32.46 6.91 -1.89
C LEU A 100 30.98 6.81 -2.33
N GLN A 101 30.47 7.81 -3.06
CA GLN A 101 29.06 7.91 -3.48
C GLN A 101 28.05 7.82 -2.33
N LEU A 102 28.45 8.32 -1.15
CA LEU A 102 27.61 8.40 0.02
C LEU A 102 26.92 9.76 0.10
N ASN A 103 25.69 9.78 0.63
CA ASN A 103 24.96 11.02 0.87
C ASN A 103 25.75 11.93 1.82
N VAL A 104 25.98 13.19 1.42
CA VAL A 104 26.48 14.23 2.31
C VAL A 104 25.31 14.79 3.11
N ARG A 105 25.39 14.76 4.45
CA ARG A 105 24.31 15.27 5.30
C ARG A 105 24.27 16.80 5.24
N SER A 106 23.08 17.36 5.09
CA SER A 106 22.91 18.82 5.22
C SER A 106 23.25 19.26 6.64
N ALA A 107 24.10 20.27 6.77
CA ALA A 107 24.41 20.91 8.05
C ALA A 107 23.28 21.82 8.55
N THR A 108 22.37 22.23 7.66
CA THR A 108 21.25 23.10 7.97
C THR A 108 19.93 22.38 7.77
N ARG A 109 19.05 22.48 8.76
CA ARG A 109 17.67 22.00 8.65
C ARG A 109 16.84 23.11 8.03
N THR A 110 16.29 22.89 6.85
CA THR A 110 15.29 23.80 6.28
C THR A 110 14.01 23.69 7.11
N PRO A 111 13.56 24.77 7.78
CA PRO A 111 12.28 24.77 8.46
C PRO A 111 11.13 24.55 7.46
N VAL A 112 10.15 23.73 7.85
CA VAL A 112 8.84 23.78 7.19
C VAL A 112 8.18 25.06 7.69
N GLY A 113 7.85 25.97 6.78
CA GLY A 113 7.16 27.22 7.12
C GLY A 113 5.69 27.00 7.48
N ALA A 114 5.00 28.09 7.80
CA ALA A 114 3.56 28.08 8.01
C ALA A 114 2.82 27.55 6.77
N PRO A 115 1.71 26.81 6.94
CA PRO A 115 0.88 26.40 5.82
C PRO A 115 0.44 27.62 5.00
N SER A 116 0.63 27.58 3.68
CA SER A 116 0.21 28.66 2.78
C SER A 116 -1.17 28.43 2.16
N SER A 117 -1.64 27.18 2.14
CA SER A 117 -2.95 26.77 1.65
C SER A 117 -3.96 26.65 2.80
N ARG A 118 -5.24 26.64 2.46
CA ARG A 118 -6.36 26.34 3.39
C ARG A 118 -7.04 25.01 3.07
N PRO A 119 -7.69 24.40 4.06
CA PRO A 119 -8.58 23.26 3.83
C PRO A 119 -9.87 23.70 3.14
N ILE A 120 -10.37 22.85 2.24
CA ILE A 120 -11.75 22.85 1.74
C ILE A 120 -12.45 21.67 2.38
N ALA A 121 -13.68 21.86 2.83
CA ALA A 121 -14.42 20.83 3.53
C ALA A 121 -15.85 20.67 3.03
N GLN A 122 -16.36 19.46 3.21
CA GLN A 122 -17.73 19.05 2.95
C GLN A 122 -18.27 18.40 4.22
N VAL A 123 -19.56 18.62 4.47
CA VAL A 123 -20.27 18.10 5.63
C VAL A 123 -21.35 17.13 5.17
N ASP A 124 -21.28 15.89 5.68
CA ASP A 124 -22.34 14.90 5.54
C ASP A 124 -23.23 14.94 6.78
N ILE A 125 -24.54 15.13 6.54
CA ILE A 125 -25.61 15.27 7.55
C ILE A 125 -26.61 14.10 7.50
N SER A 126 -26.29 13.03 6.78
CA SER A 126 -27.17 11.86 6.59
C SER A 126 -27.50 11.10 7.87
N GLN A 127 -26.74 11.33 8.93
CA GLN A 127 -26.92 10.72 10.24
C GLN A 127 -27.53 11.73 11.22
N ARG A 128 -28.59 11.30 11.92
CA ARG A 128 -29.25 12.10 12.95
C ARG A 128 -28.26 12.54 14.03
N LEU A 129 -28.29 13.83 14.40
CA LEU A 129 -27.43 14.45 15.41
C LEU A 129 -25.92 14.24 15.18
N ARG A 130 -25.49 13.99 13.95
CA ARG A 130 -24.08 13.72 13.63
C ARG A 130 -23.70 14.39 12.33
N HIS A 131 -22.58 15.12 12.34
CA HIS A 131 -21.95 15.63 11.13
C HIS A 131 -20.62 14.93 10.90
N THR A 132 -20.39 14.49 9.66
CA THR A 132 -19.09 13.95 9.24
C THR A 132 -18.41 14.95 8.30
N LEU A 133 -17.30 15.52 8.76
CA LEU A 133 -16.53 16.54 8.05
C LEU A 133 -15.42 15.87 7.23
N SER A 134 -15.56 15.87 5.91
CA SER A 134 -14.50 15.50 4.98
C SER A 134 -13.75 16.75 4.54
N PHE A 135 -12.45 16.82 4.81
CA PHE A 135 -11.61 17.96 4.42
C PHE A 135 -10.40 17.52 3.59
N MET A 136 -9.94 18.41 2.71
CA MET A 136 -8.85 18.21 1.76
C MET A 136 -8.19 19.55 1.44
N ASP A 137 -6.99 19.52 0.86
CA ASP A 137 -6.25 20.75 0.56
C ASP A 137 -6.75 21.43 -0.71
N GLU A 138 -6.81 22.76 -0.72
CA GLU A 138 -7.29 23.51 -1.89
C GLU A 138 -6.41 23.33 -3.14
N LEU A 139 -5.12 23.01 -2.97
CA LEU A 139 -4.20 22.77 -4.10
C LEU A 139 -4.29 21.33 -4.61
N THR A 140 -4.87 20.41 -3.84
CA THR A 140 -5.06 19.00 -4.22
C THR A 140 -6.48 18.51 -3.90
N PRO A 141 -7.53 19.11 -4.50
CA PRO A 141 -8.93 18.92 -4.12
C PRO A 141 -9.50 17.52 -4.44
N THR A 142 -8.72 16.65 -5.08
CA THR A 142 -9.08 15.25 -5.35
C THR A 142 -8.39 14.27 -4.39
N SER A 143 -7.51 14.77 -3.51
CA SER A 143 -6.74 13.98 -2.56
C SER A 143 -7.17 14.24 -1.12
N ARG A 144 -7.32 13.16 -0.34
CA ARG A 144 -7.55 13.25 1.10
C ARG A 144 -6.25 13.41 1.91
N ALA A 145 -5.11 13.53 1.23
CA ALA A 145 -3.83 13.77 1.89
C ALA A 145 -3.74 15.23 2.36
N LYS A 146 -3.17 15.44 3.55
CA LYS A 146 -2.79 16.77 4.02
C LYS A 146 -1.58 17.29 3.23
N PRO A 147 -1.36 18.61 3.18
CA PRO A 147 -0.15 19.15 2.58
C PRO A 147 1.13 18.67 3.28
N THR A 148 2.23 18.65 2.55
CA THR A 148 3.53 18.22 3.08
C THR A 148 3.94 19.11 4.26
N GLY A 149 4.32 18.48 5.38
CA GLY A 149 4.78 19.18 6.58
C GLY A 149 3.66 19.65 7.54
N ILE A 150 2.39 19.35 7.21
CA ILE A 150 1.22 19.68 8.04
C ILE A 150 0.89 18.53 8.99
N ILE A 151 0.71 18.85 10.28
CA ILE A 151 0.42 17.85 11.32
C ILE A 151 -1.07 17.56 11.41
N GLY A 152 -1.94 18.54 11.15
CA GLY A 152 -3.39 18.34 11.20
C GLY A 152 -4.20 19.54 10.71
N CYS A 153 -5.51 19.37 10.73
CA CYS A 153 -6.51 20.39 10.47
C CYS A 153 -7.17 20.77 11.81
N GLU A 154 -7.05 22.03 12.22
CA GLU A 154 -7.88 22.56 13.30
C GLU A 154 -9.30 22.76 12.79
N ILE A 155 -10.28 22.26 13.54
CA ILE A 155 -11.71 22.33 13.25
C ILE A 155 -12.36 23.16 14.35
N TRP A 156 -13.09 24.19 13.93
CA TRP A 156 -13.79 25.11 14.81
C TRP A 156 -15.25 25.20 14.41
N ASN A 157 -16.15 25.37 15.38
CA ASN A 157 -17.58 25.47 15.14
C ASN A 157 -18.29 26.58 15.93
N LYS A 158 -19.48 26.97 15.48
CA LYS A 158 -20.43 27.82 16.22
C LYS A 158 -21.84 27.29 15.97
N ILE A 159 -22.59 27.00 17.03
CA ILE A 159 -23.93 26.40 16.94
C ILE A 159 -25.00 27.49 17.15
N GLY A 160 -25.86 27.64 16.16
CA GLY A 160 -27.00 28.58 16.17
C GLY A 160 -26.61 30.05 15.99
N GLY A 161 -27.63 30.91 16.01
CA GLY A 161 -27.46 32.36 15.86
C GLY A 161 -27.11 32.81 14.45
N ALA A 162 -26.59 34.04 14.34
CA ALA A 162 -26.11 34.58 13.07
C ALA A 162 -24.75 33.95 12.67
N PRO A 163 -24.46 33.86 11.36
CA PRO A 163 -23.15 33.44 10.87
C PRO A 163 -22.02 34.21 11.56
N PRO A 164 -20.89 33.54 11.87
CA PRO A 164 -19.75 34.19 12.52
C PRO A 164 -19.17 35.27 11.60
N VAL A 165 -18.91 36.46 12.15
CA VAL A 165 -18.25 37.55 11.43
C VAL A 165 -16.73 37.48 11.61
N ASP A 166 -16.28 36.98 12.77
CA ASP A 166 -14.86 36.79 13.10
C ASP A 166 -14.58 35.37 13.64
N PRO A 167 -13.40 34.78 13.37
CA PRO A 167 -13.02 33.47 13.93
C PRO A 167 -13.04 33.39 15.46
N SER A 168 -12.95 34.50 16.19
CA SER A 168 -13.06 34.54 17.66
C SER A 168 -14.46 34.17 18.17
N GLU A 169 -15.49 34.23 17.32
CA GLU A 169 -16.84 33.75 17.65
C GLU A 169 -16.97 32.23 17.57
N MET A 170 -15.94 31.54 17.08
CA MET A 170 -15.92 30.10 16.92
C MET A 170 -15.30 29.43 18.15
N THR A 171 -15.79 28.23 18.47
CA THR A 171 -15.25 27.37 19.52
C THR A 171 -14.37 26.29 18.89
N TYR A 172 -13.20 26.04 19.49
CA TYR A 172 -12.31 24.97 19.06
C TYR A 172 -12.95 23.61 19.33
N LEU A 173 -12.95 22.75 18.31
CA LEU A 173 -13.51 21.40 18.41
C LEU A 173 -12.40 20.36 18.49
N ALA A 174 -11.51 20.31 17.50
CA ALA A 174 -10.43 19.33 17.44
C ALA A 174 -9.31 19.75 16.48
N THR A 175 -8.15 19.09 16.61
CA THR A 175 -7.11 19.07 15.59
C THR A 175 -7.04 17.66 15.04
N ASP A 176 -7.62 17.44 13.86
CA ASP A 176 -7.65 16.12 13.27
C ASP A 176 -6.43 15.91 12.36
N THR A 177 -5.78 14.76 12.54
CA THR A 177 -4.63 14.36 11.73
C THR A 177 -5.05 13.69 10.42
N ARG A 178 -6.32 13.35 10.20
CA ARG A 178 -6.80 12.72 8.97
C ARG A 178 -8.31 12.92 8.75
N SER A 179 -8.69 13.21 7.52
CA SER A 179 -10.10 13.27 7.11
C SER A 179 -10.72 11.86 6.96
N PRO A 180 -11.98 11.64 7.39
CA PRO A 180 -12.92 12.62 7.95
C PRO A 180 -12.92 12.71 9.48
N TYR A 181 -13.38 13.84 10.01
CA TYR A 181 -13.69 14.03 11.44
C TYR A 181 -15.20 13.88 11.68
N THR A 182 -15.58 13.24 12.77
CA THR A 182 -17.00 13.09 13.15
C THR A 182 -17.28 13.90 14.40
N VAL A 183 -18.35 14.70 14.36
CA VAL A 183 -18.89 15.42 15.52
C VAL A 183 -20.32 14.95 15.80
N GLU A 184 -20.62 14.77 17.07
CA GLU A 184 -21.95 14.40 17.57
C GLU A 184 -22.55 15.59 18.32
N PHE A 185 -23.87 15.74 18.21
CA PHE A 185 -24.62 16.84 18.80
C PHE A 185 -25.66 16.34 19.80
N ASP A 186 -25.98 17.17 20.78
CA ASP A 186 -27.07 16.89 21.70
C ASP A 186 -28.42 17.12 21.03
N GLY A 187 -29.45 16.43 21.53
CA GLY A 187 -30.83 16.58 21.03
C GLY A 187 -31.36 18.01 21.14
N SER A 188 -30.84 18.82 22.06
CA SER A 188 -31.16 20.25 22.20
C SER A 188 -30.66 21.12 21.06
N ASP A 189 -29.73 20.62 20.24
CA ASP A 189 -29.18 21.33 19.10
C ASP A 189 -29.86 20.96 17.78
N ALA A 190 -30.78 19.99 17.81
CA ALA A 190 -31.59 19.63 16.66
C ALA A 190 -32.30 20.86 16.05
N GLY A 191 -32.19 21.00 14.72
CA GLY A 191 -32.76 22.12 13.98
C GLY A 191 -31.93 23.41 14.00
N LYS A 192 -30.84 23.50 14.78
CA LYS A 192 -29.91 24.64 14.72
C LYS A 192 -28.94 24.48 13.55
N THR A 193 -28.48 25.60 13.02
CA THR A 193 -27.38 25.64 12.04
C THR A 193 -26.04 25.68 12.75
N VAL A 194 -25.10 24.82 12.36
CA VAL A 194 -23.70 24.89 12.79
C VAL A 194 -22.87 25.51 11.69
N TYR A 195 -22.08 26.50 12.05
CA TYR A 195 -21.06 27.11 11.20
C TYR A 195 -19.71 26.47 11.51
N TYR A 196 -18.88 26.24 10.50
CA TYR A 196 -17.55 25.66 10.62
C TYR A 196 -16.49 26.52 9.95
N MET A 197 -15.31 26.56 10.56
CA MET A 197 -14.09 27.14 9.99
C MET A 197 -12.92 26.21 10.30
N LEU A 198 -12.12 25.91 9.28
CA LEU A 198 -11.00 24.99 9.38
C LEU A 198 -9.70 25.68 8.97
N ARG A 199 -8.56 25.24 9.51
CA ARG A 199 -7.23 25.67 9.05
C ARG A 199 -6.19 24.59 9.23
N TRP A 200 -5.19 24.57 8.36
CA TRP A 200 -4.03 23.71 8.54
C TRP A 200 -3.12 24.21 9.66
N VAL A 201 -2.46 23.28 10.34
CA VAL A 201 -1.41 23.58 11.33
C VAL A 201 -0.21 22.67 11.10
N ASN A 202 1.00 23.23 11.18
CA ASN A 202 2.24 22.46 11.04
C ASN A 202 2.73 21.89 12.40
N SER A 203 3.80 21.11 12.37
CA SER A 203 4.37 20.50 13.59
C SER A 203 4.94 21.50 14.61
N ARG A 204 5.07 22.78 14.24
CA ARG A 204 5.51 23.87 15.10
C ARG A 204 4.35 24.68 15.68
N GLY A 205 3.11 24.33 15.34
CA GLY A 205 1.93 25.08 15.75
C GLY A 205 1.68 26.34 14.91
N GLU A 206 2.41 26.52 13.80
CA GLU A 206 2.16 27.64 12.87
C GLU A 206 0.91 27.33 12.06
N ARG A 207 0.06 28.34 11.92
CA ARG A 207 -1.30 28.22 11.41
C ARG A 207 -1.38 28.79 9.99
N GLY A 208 -2.10 28.08 9.15
CA GLY A 208 -2.41 28.53 7.80
C GLY A 208 -3.62 29.45 7.75
N PRO A 209 -3.97 29.92 6.54
CA PRO A 209 -5.20 30.67 6.33
C PRO A 209 -6.44 29.85 6.71
N TRP A 210 -7.48 30.55 7.14
CA TRP A 210 -8.80 29.96 7.39
C TRP A 210 -9.48 29.53 6.09
N SER A 211 -10.23 28.44 6.15
CA SER A 211 -11.21 28.05 5.12
C SER A 211 -12.29 29.11 4.98
N GLN A 212 -13.08 29.01 3.90
CA GLN A 212 -14.37 29.69 3.89
C GLN A 212 -15.24 29.14 5.03
N THR A 213 -16.12 29.99 5.56
CA THR A 213 -17.15 29.55 6.50
C THR A 213 -18.20 28.75 5.73
N PHE A 214 -18.46 27.53 6.18
CA PHE A 214 -19.54 26.69 5.65
C PHE A 214 -20.45 26.29 6.79
N SER A 215 -21.68 25.89 6.46
CA SER A 215 -22.69 25.60 7.47
C SER A 215 -23.55 24.41 7.09
N ALA A 216 -24.09 23.76 8.12
CA ALA A 216 -25.05 22.67 7.98
C ALA A 216 -26.04 22.70 9.13
N MET A 217 -27.29 22.31 8.84
CA MET A 217 -28.30 22.11 9.86
C MET A 217 -28.06 20.80 10.61
N ILE A 218 -28.30 20.80 11.92
CA ILE A 218 -28.32 19.58 12.73
C ILE A 218 -29.65 18.88 12.50
N THR A 219 -29.62 17.73 11.84
CA THR A 219 -30.79 16.93 11.53
C THR A 219 -31.26 16.14 12.75
N ASN A 220 -32.57 16.10 12.95
CA ASN A 220 -33.25 15.26 13.94
C ASN A 220 -33.70 13.94 13.33
#